data_AF-A0A7S0GQF5-F1
#
_entry.id   AF-A0A7S0GQF5-F1
#
_cell.length_a   1.000
_cell.length_b   1.000
_cell.length_c   1.000
_cell.angle_alpha   90.00
_cell.angle_beta   90.00
_cell.angle_gamma   90.00
#
_symmetry.space_group_name_H-M   'P 1'
#
loop_
_entity.id
_entity.type
_entity.pdbx_description
1 polymer ?
#
loop_
_entity_poly.entity_id
_entity_poly.type
_entity_poly.pdbx_seq_one_letter_code
_entity_poly.pdbx_strand_id
1 'polypeptide(L)'
;GLLSQLTTVGDITQKMFEDRFTLIQKRETQTTLVIENTDKKKIVATASLVVLFHISIGLVGHIEDVVVDSKTRGKGLGRKIMSAVLAYARASGCEECILNCSEKKL
;
A
#
# COMPACT_ATOMS: atom_id res chain seq x y z
N GLY A 1 14.97 1.02 3.81
CA GLY A 1 14.01 1.59 2.85
C GLY A 1 12.78 2.10 3.57
N LEU A 2 11.71 2.50 2.86
CA LEU A 2 10.44 2.86 3.51
C LEU A 2 9.77 1.63 4.15
N LEU A 3 9.64 0.52 3.40
CA LEU A 3 9.02 -0.73 3.86
C LEU A 3 9.76 -1.41 5.02
N SER A 4 11.06 -1.15 5.20
CA SER A 4 11.80 -1.68 6.36
C SER A 4 11.37 -1.04 7.69
N GLN A 5 10.51 -0.01 7.66
CA GLN A 5 9.85 0.54 8.85
C GLN A 5 8.52 -0.18 9.17
N LEU A 6 8.10 -1.11 8.31
CA LEU A 6 6.87 -1.90 8.44
C LEU A 6 7.18 -3.36 8.75
N THR A 7 8.12 -3.96 8.02
CA THR A 7 8.47 -5.39 8.09
C THR A 7 9.96 -5.61 7.89
N THR A 8 10.42 -6.85 8.09
CA THR A 8 11.78 -7.28 7.76
C THR A 8 11.95 -7.32 6.24
N VAL A 9 12.97 -6.63 5.75
CA VAL A 9 13.33 -6.63 4.33
C VAL A 9 14.73 -7.23 4.23
N GLY A 10 14.88 -8.29 3.43
CA GLY A 10 16.18 -8.89 3.13
C GLY A 10 16.98 -8.10 2.09
N ASP A 11 18.05 -8.69 1.58
CA ASP A 11 18.87 -8.08 0.54
C ASP A 11 18.14 -8.15 -0.81
N ILE A 12 17.48 -7.06 -1.18
CA ILE A 12 16.75 -6.93 -2.46
C ILE A 12 17.67 -6.26 -3.48
N THR A 13 18.04 -6.99 -4.51
CA THR A 13 18.75 -6.44 -5.67
C THR A 13 17.80 -5.69 -6.60
N GLN A 14 18.34 -4.80 -7.44
CA GLN A 14 17.56 -4.07 -8.45
C GLN A 14 16.78 -5.01 -9.37
N LYS A 15 17.43 -6.10 -9.83
CA LYS A 15 16.79 -7.11 -10.69
C LYS A 15 15.59 -7.78 -9.99
N MET A 16 15.74 -8.17 -8.73
CA MET A 16 14.64 -8.77 -7.96
C MET A 16 13.44 -7.82 -7.82
N PHE A 17 13.72 -6.53 -7.64
CA PHE A 17 12.69 -5.50 -7.62
C PHE A 17 12.00 -5.37 -8.98
N GLU A 18 12.75 -5.26 -10.08
CA GLU A 18 12.21 -5.12 -11.43
C GLU A 18 11.37 -6.34 -11.85
N ASP A 19 11.83 -7.55 -11.55
CA ASP A 19 11.09 -8.80 -11.80
C ASP A 19 9.76 -8.79 -11.04
N ARG A 20 9.77 -8.40 -9.76
CA ARG A 20 8.55 -8.31 -8.94
C ARG A 20 7.63 -7.20 -9.41
N PHE A 21 8.17 -6.04 -9.75
CA PHE A 21 7.42 -4.88 -10.22
C PHE A 21 6.69 -5.20 -11.53
N THR A 22 7.38 -5.87 -12.46
CA THR A 22 6.79 -6.34 -13.73
C THR A 22 5.64 -7.31 -13.48
N LEU A 23 5.78 -8.22 -12.51
CA LEU A 23 4.69 -9.14 -12.15
C LEU A 23 3.47 -8.40 -11.57
N ILE A 24 3.70 -7.41 -10.71
CA ILE A 24 2.62 -6.62 -10.10
C ILE A 24 1.92 -5.76 -11.16
N GLN A 25 2.66 -5.13 -12.08
CA GLN A 25 2.06 -4.33 -13.17
C GLN A 25 1.09 -5.13 -14.05
N LYS A 26 1.31 -6.44 -14.21
CA LYS A 26 0.43 -7.31 -14.99
C LYS A 26 -0.85 -7.71 -14.25
N ARG A 27 -0.97 -7.41 -12.95
CA ARG A 27 -2.14 -7.75 -12.14
C ARG A 27 -3.11 -6.58 -12.11
N GLU A 28 -4.23 -6.74 -12.79
CA GLU A 28 -5.31 -5.74 -12.79
C GLU A 28 -5.96 -5.57 -11.40
N THR A 29 -5.82 -6.57 -10.54
CA THR A 29 -6.41 -6.59 -9.19
C THR A 29 -5.53 -5.93 -8.13
N GLN A 30 -4.31 -5.49 -8.46
CA GLN A 30 -3.37 -4.96 -7.48
C GLN A 30 -2.92 -3.54 -7.85
N THR A 31 -3.06 -2.61 -6.92
CA THR A 31 -2.62 -1.21 -7.08
C THR A 31 -1.79 -0.78 -5.88
N THR A 32 -0.60 -0.22 -6.11
CA THR A 32 0.22 0.38 -5.04
C THR A 32 0.24 1.89 -5.21
N LEU A 33 -0.19 2.60 -4.18
CA LEU A 33 -0.15 4.06 -4.11
C LEU A 33 1.04 4.51 -3.28
N VAL A 34 1.66 5.61 -3.70
CA VAL A 34 2.80 6.22 -3.01
C VAL A 34 2.60 7.73 -2.84
N ILE A 35 3.17 8.29 -1.78
CA ILE A 35 3.36 9.73 -1.63
C ILE A 35 4.85 10.03 -1.77
N GLU A 36 5.20 10.86 -2.74
CA GLU A 36 6.55 11.36 -2.93
C GLU A 36 6.72 12.75 -2.27
N ASN A 37 7.86 12.94 -1.61
CA ASN A 37 8.39 14.28 -1.34
C ASN A 37 9.26 14.68 -2.55
N THR A 38 8.73 15.56 -3.39
CA THR A 38 9.35 15.97 -4.67
C THR A 38 10.65 16.76 -4.47
N ASP A 39 10.74 17.59 -3.42
CA ASP A 39 11.95 18.36 -3.11
C ASP A 39 13.13 17.43 -2.79
N LYS A 40 12.85 16.31 -2.12
CA LYS A 40 13.84 15.32 -1.71
C LYS A 40 13.91 14.11 -2.64
N LYS A 41 13.09 14.05 -3.69
CA LYS A 41 12.93 12.92 -4.61
C LYS A 41 12.83 11.57 -3.89
N LYS A 42 11.97 11.51 -2.88
CA LYS A 42 11.88 10.34 -1.98
C LYS A 42 10.44 9.96 -1.69
N ILE A 43 10.12 8.67 -1.82
CA ILE A 43 8.85 8.12 -1.34
C ILE A 43 8.80 8.16 0.19
N VAL A 44 7.74 8.76 0.74
CA VAL A 44 7.54 8.99 2.18
C VAL A 44 6.29 8.30 2.74
N ALA A 45 5.40 7.79 1.90
CA ALA A 45 4.34 6.89 2.32
C ALA A 45 3.98 5.91 1.19
N THR A 46 3.50 4.72 1.56
CA THR A 46 2.98 3.72 0.61
C THR A 46 1.80 2.99 1.24
N ALA A 47 0.90 2.49 0.39
CA ALA A 47 -0.16 1.56 0.72
C ALA A 47 -0.55 0.80 -0.56
N SER A 48 -0.87 -0.49 -0.43
CA SER A 48 -1.26 -1.36 -1.52
C SER A 48 -2.72 -1.78 -1.35
N LEU A 49 -3.44 -1.90 -2.46
CA LEU A 49 -4.79 -2.45 -2.55
C LEU A 49 -4.74 -3.72 -3.40
N VAL A 50 -5.32 -4.80 -2.91
CA VAL A 50 -5.58 -6.01 -3.67
C VAL A 50 -7.09 -6.28 -3.66
N VAL A 51 -7.72 -6.29 -4.83
CA VAL A 51 -9.14 -6.54 -4.98
C VAL A 51 -9.38 -8.03 -5.24
N LEU A 52 -10.12 -8.68 -4.35
CA LEU A 52 -10.45 -10.11 -4.45
C LEU A 52 -11.97 -10.30 -4.45
N PHE A 53 -12.44 -11.32 -5.16
CA PHE A 53 -13.85 -11.71 -5.16
C PHE A 53 -14.11 -12.79 -4.11
N HIS A 54 -15.00 -12.50 -3.17
CA HIS A 54 -15.50 -13.42 -2.16
C HIS A 54 -16.92 -13.85 -2.52
N ILE A 55 -17.18 -15.15 -2.59
CA ILE A 55 -18.48 -15.69 -3.04
C ILE A 55 -19.67 -15.14 -2.23
N SER A 56 -19.49 -14.90 -0.93
CA SER A 56 -20.55 -14.42 -0.05
C SER A 56 -20.65 -12.90 0.10
N ILE A 57 -19.62 -12.14 -0.30
CA ILE A 57 -19.49 -10.69 0.00
C ILE A 57 -19.35 -9.86 -1.28
N GLY A 58 -18.93 -10.45 -2.40
CA GLY A 58 -18.59 -9.73 -3.62
C GLY A 58 -17.13 -9.27 -3.64
N LEU A 59 -16.86 -8.10 -4.21
CA LEU A 59 -15.50 -7.56 -4.29
C LEU A 59 -15.09 -6.96 -2.94
N VAL A 60 -13.95 -7.43 -2.42
CA VAL A 60 -13.35 -6.99 -1.16
C VAL A 60 -11.96 -6.42 -1.42
N GLY A 61 -11.70 -5.24 -0.87
CA GLY A 61 -10.40 -4.57 -0.97
C GLY A 61 -9.48 -4.92 0.19
N HIS A 62 -8.46 -5.73 -0.05
CA HIS A 62 -7.40 -5.99 0.93
C HIS A 62 -6.37 -4.85 0.88
N ILE A 63 -6.28 -4.09 1.96
CA ILE A 63 -5.31 -3.02 2.12
C ILE A 63 -4.08 -3.59 2.82
N GLU A 64 -2.93 -3.45 2.18
CA GLU A 64 -1.66 -4.02 2.62
C GLU A 64 -0.56 -2.95 2.58
N ASP A 65 0.59 -3.27 3.18
CA ASP A 65 1.83 -2.48 3.08
C ASP A 65 1.71 -1.00 3.50
N VAL A 66 0.78 -0.66 4.40
CA VAL A 66 0.56 0.73 4.85
C VAL A 66 1.71 1.20 5.74
N VAL A 67 2.47 2.18 5.27
CA VAL A 67 3.56 2.78 6.06
C VAL A 67 3.81 4.24 5.69
N VAL A 68 4.12 5.04 6.71
CA VAL A 68 4.57 6.43 6.58
C VAL A 68 5.96 6.54 7.19
N ASP A 69 6.89 7.17 6.46
CA ASP A 69 8.26 7.42 6.90
C ASP A 69 8.22 8.15 8.24
N SER A 70 8.87 7.58 9.26
CA SER A 70 8.93 8.08 10.63
C SER A 70 9.30 9.57 10.71
N LYS A 71 10.17 10.05 9.82
CA LYS A 71 10.60 11.45 9.74
C LYS A 71 9.50 12.42 9.28
N THR A 72 8.38 11.90 8.78
CA THR A 72 7.27 12.67 8.22
C THR A 72 5.92 12.37 8.88
N ARG A 73 5.90 11.54 9.92
CA ARG A 73 4.70 11.28 10.73
C ARG A 73 4.22 12.55 11.42
N GLY A 74 2.95 12.55 11.84
CA GLY A 74 2.27 13.73 12.40
C GLY A 74 1.80 14.76 11.37
N LYS A 75 2.22 14.64 10.09
CA LYS A 75 1.84 15.59 9.01
C LYS A 75 0.58 15.21 8.23
N GLY A 76 -0.22 14.27 8.75
CA GLY A 76 -1.45 13.80 8.11
C GLY A 76 -1.28 12.91 6.88
N LEU A 77 -0.05 12.52 6.50
CA LEU A 77 0.21 11.68 5.32
C LEU A 77 -0.45 10.30 5.39
N GLY A 78 -0.54 9.71 6.59
CA GLY A 78 -1.25 8.44 6.80
C GLY A 78 -2.73 8.55 6.45
N ARG A 79 -3.41 9.62 6.91
CA ARG A 79 -4.81 9.86 6.55
C ARG A 79 -4.99 10.10 5.04
N LYS A 80 -4.07 10.85 4.43
CA LYS A 80 -4.10 11.11 2.97
C LYS A 80 -4.00 9.82 2.17
N ILE A 81 -3.01 8.97 2.46
CA ILE A 81 -2.82 7.74 1.69
C ILE A 81 -3.96 6.73 1.93
N MET A 82 -4.46 6.62 3.16
CA MET A 82 -5.63 5.77 3.46
C MET A 82 -6.89 6.26 2.74
N SER A 83 -7.13 7.57 2.71
CA SER A 83 -8.27 8.12 1.97
C SER A 83 -8.17 7.83 0.48
N ALA A 84 -6.97 7.92 -0.09
CA ALA A 84 -6.73 7.61 -1.50
C ALA A 84 -6.95 6.12 -1.81
N VAL A 85 -6.45 5.21 -0.97
CA VAL A 85 -6.67 3.75 -1.15
C VAL A 85 -8.16 3.40 -1.04
N LEU A 86 -8.87 3.94 -0.05
CA LEU A 86 -10.31 3.70 0.11
C LEU A 86 -11.12 4.25 -1.05
N ALA A 87 -10.73 5.40 -1.61
CA ALA A 87 -11.35 5.93 -2.82
C ALA A 87 -11.12 5.00 -4.03
N TYR A 88 -9.90 4.46 -4.16
CA TYR A 88 -9.58 3.50 -5.22
C TYR A 88 -10.39 2.20 -5.08
N ALA A 89 -10.48 1.65 -3.86
CA ALA A 89 -11.27 0.44 -3.59
C ALA A 89 -12.74 0.62 -3.95
N ARG A 90 -13.36 1.75 -3.57
CA ARG A 90 -14.74 2.09 -3.96
C ARG A 90 -14.90 2.21 -5.47
N ALA A 91 -13.95 2.87 -6.15
CA ALA A 91 -13.97 2.99 -7.61
C ALA A 91 -13.82 1.63 -8.30
N SER A 92 -13.12 0.67 -7.68
CA SER A 92 -13.02 -0.72 -8.12
C SER A 92 -14.23 -1.58 -7.77
N GLY A 93 -15.28 -1.01 -7.16
CA GLY A 93 -16.52 -1.73 -6.81
C GLY A 93 -16.43 -2.54 -5.51
N CYS A 94 -15.42 -2.28 -4.66
CA CYS A 94 -15.34 -2.95 -3.36
C CYS A 94 -16.38 -2.38 -2.39
N GLU A 95 -17.23 -3.25 -1.84
CA GLU A 95 -18.22 -2.88 -0.81
C GLU A 95 -17.59 -2.86 0.59
N GLU A 96 -16.56 -3.69 0.80
CA GLU A 96 -15.82 -3.81 2.05
C GLU A 96 -14.31 -3.69 1.80
N CYS A 97 -13.57 -3.22 2.80
CA CYS A 97 -12.11 -3.25 2.81
C CYS A 97 -11.59 -3.86 4.10
N ILE A 98 -10.57 -4.71 3.99
CA ILE A 98 -9.92 -5.38 5.12
C ILE A 98 -8.49 -4.85 5.21
N LEU A 99 -8.05 -4.52 6.42
CA LEU A 99 -6.67 -4.12 6.73
C LEU A 99 -6.23 -4.88 7.98
N ASN A 100 -5.16 -5.65 7.87
CA ASN A 100 -4.54 -6.27 9.05
C ASN A 100 -3.46 -5.34 9.61
N CYS A 101 -3.63 -4.94 10.87
CA CYS A 101 -2.65 -4.15 11.61
C CYS A 101 -2.19 -4.94 12.85
N SER A 102 -0.90 -4.88 13.18
CA SER A 102 -0.44 -5.46 14.44
C SER A 102 -0.91 -4.59 15.62
N GLU A 103 -1.27 -5.23 16.74
CA GLU A 103 -1.80 -4.54 17.94
C GLU A 103 -0.90 -3.39 18.42
N LYS A 104 0.42 -3.48 18.22
CA LYS A 104 1.40 -2.42 18.58
C LYS A 104 1.24 -1.11 17.81
N LYS A 105 0.33 -1.03 16.83
CA LYS A 105 0.13 0.13 15.95
C LYS A 105 -1.29 0.74 16.04
N LEU A 106 -2.10 0.26 16.98
CA LEU A 106 -3.31 0.93 17.47
C LEU A 106 -2.94 1.95 18.55
#